data_AF-A0A1Z1WJI0-F1
#
_entry.id   AF-A0A1Z1WJI0-F1
#
_cell.length_a   1.000
_cell.length_b   1.000
_cell.length_c   1.000
_cell.angle_alpha   90.00
_cell.angle_beta   90.00
_cell.angle_gamma   90.00
#
_symmetry.space_group_name_H-M   'P 1'
#
loop_
_entity.id
_entity.type
_entity.pdbx_description
1 polymer ?
#
loop_
_entity_poly.entity_id
_entity_poly.type
_entity_poly.pdbx_seq_one_letter_code
_entity_poly.pdbx_strand_id
1 'polypeptide(L)' 'MTHHLEELPAGTTHALLLRAGRAVAAGAAADVLTTQRVSACFAHPVRVERRGGRWSARAGARG' A
#
# COMPACT_ATOMS: atom_id res chain seq x y z
N MET A 1 0.00 -8.51 13.63
CA MET A 1 0.33 -7.98 12.28
C MET A 1 0.18 -6.47 12.37
N THR A 2 1.27 -5.73 12.24
CA THR A 2 1.33 -4.32 12.61
C THR A 2 0.50 -3.46 11.64
N HIS A 3 -0.47 -2.73 12.20
CA HIS A 3 -1.40 -1.80 11.52
C HIS A 3 -0.73 -0.47 11.14
N HIS A 4 0.55 -0.52 10.82
CA HIS A 4 1.39 0.65 10.75
C HIS A 4 2.36 0.40 9.57
N LEU A 5 2.11 1.11 8.46
CA LEU A 5 2.80 0.97 7.17
C LEU A 5 3.95 1.98 7.09
N GLU A 6 4.70 2.15 8.17
CA GLU A 6 5.81 3.11 8.30
C GLU A 6 7.10 2.59 7.65
N GLU A 7 7.01 2.38 6.34
CA GLU A 7 8.09 2.17 5.38
C GLU A 7 8.35 0.71 5.00
N LEU A 8 8.08 0.39 3.73
CA LEU A 8 8.57 -0.87 3.15
C LEU A 8 10.02 -0.69 2.69
N PRO A 9 10.86 -1.74 2.80
CA PRO A 9 12.23 -1.71 2.32
C PRO A 9 12.33 -1.30 0.84
N ALA A 10 13.44 -0.66 0.47
CA ALA A 10 13.67 -0.24 -0.92
C ALA A 10 13.73 -1.41 -1.92
N GLY A 11 14.05 -2.60 -1.43
CA GLY A 11 14.08 -3.85 -2.21
C GLY A 11 12.73 -4.54 -2.40
N THR A 12 11.61 -3.95 -1.96
CA THR A 12 10.28 -4.55 -2.17
C THR A 12 9.94 -4.56 -3.66
N THR A 13 10.00 -5.74 -4.27
CA THR A 13 9.71 -5.96 -5.70
C THR A 13 8.29 -6.40 -5.98
N HIS A 14 7.65 -7.10 -5.03
CA HIS A 14 6.30 -7.63 -5.15
C HIS A 14 5.46 -7.27 -3.92
N ALA A 15 4.16 -7.16 -4.12
CA ALA A 15 3.21 -6.93 -3.03
C ALA A 15 1.91 -7.71 -3.26
N LEU A 16 1.21 -7.94 -2.15
CA LEU A 16 -0.09 -8.57 -2.10
C LEU A 16 -1.00 -7.70 -1.22
N LEU A 17 -2.12 -7.26 -1.76
CA LEU A 17 -3.18 -6.60 -1.02
C LEU A 17 -4.26 -7.62 -0.66
N LEU A 18 -4.59 -7.67 0.63
CA LEU A 18 -5.60 -8.56 1.19
C LEU A 18 -6.71 -7.76 1.84
N ARG A 19 -7.96 -8.11 1.52
CA ARG A 19 -9.15 -7.57 2.17
C ARG A 19 -10.09 -8.71 2.53
N ALA A 20 -10.48 -8.78 3.80
CA ALA A 20 -11.38 -9.82 4.32
C ALA A 20 -10.92 -11.25 3.93
N GLY A 21 -9.63 -11.53 4.07
CA GLY A 21 -9.04 -12.84 3.75
C GLY A 21 -8.92 -13.14 2.24
N ARG A 22 -9.24 -12.19 1.35
CA ARG A 22 -9.14 -12.38 -0.10
C ARG A 22 -8.10 -11.46 -0.72
N ALA A 23 -7.34 -11.99 -1.68
CA ALA A 23 -6.43 -11.22 -2.50
C ALA A 23 -7.23 -10.27 -3.40
N VAL A 24 -6.96 -8.97 -3.29
CA VAL A 24 -7.57 -7.94 -4.15
C VAL A 24 -6.61 -7.47 -5.25
N ALA A 25 -5.30 -7.59 -5.02
CA ALA A 25 -4.27 -7.37 -6.03
C ALA A 25 -2.98 -8.09 -5.61
N ALA A 26 -2.25 -8.65 -6.56
CA ALA A 26 -0.96 -9.29 -6.35
C ALA A 26 -0.07 -9.10 -7.59
N GLY A 27 1.22 -8.93 -7.39
CA GLY A 27 2.17 -8.72 -8.49
C GLY A 27 3.30 -7.76 -8.13
N ALA A 28 3.85 -7.08 -9.13
CA ALA A 28 4.91 -6.11 -8.94
C ALA A 28 4.46 -5.00 -7.98
N ALA A 29 5.34 -4.63 -7.04
CA ALA A 29 5.05 -3.65 -6.00
C ALA A 29 4.62 -2.30 -6.60
N ALA A 30 5.20 -1.92 -7.73
CA ALA A 30 4.85 -0.69 -8.44
C ALA A 30 3.39 -0.66 -8.94
N ASP A 31 2.87 -1.81 -9.35
CA ASP A 31 1.49 -1.93 -9.83
C ASP A 31 0.53 -2.10 -8.65
N VAL A 32 0.92 -2.85 -7.63
CA VAL A 32 0.03 -3.16 -6.51
C VAL A 32 -0.09 -2.00 -5.52
N LEU A 33 1.03 -1.37 -5.14
CA LEU A 33 1.10 -0.33 -4.11
C LEU A 33 0.80 1.06 -4.69
N THR A 34 -0.41 1.22 -5.21
CA THR A 34 -0.91 2.51 -5.71
C THR A 34 -1.90 3.12 -4.71
N THR A 35 -1.94 4.45 -4.63
CA THR A 35 -2.91 5.20 -3.81
C THR A 35 -4.33 4.70 -4.01
N GLN A 36 -4.74 4.45 -5.26
CA GLN A 36 -6.08 3.95 -5.58
C GLN A 36 -6.34 2.55 -5.00
N ARG A 37 -5.45 1.58 -5.27
CA ARG A 37 -5.63 0.19 -4.84
C ARG A 37 -5.54 0.06 -3.32
N VAL A 38 -4.59 0.75 -2.69
CA VAL A 38 -4.41 0.74 -1.25
C VAL A 38 -5.62 1.40 -0.56
N SER A 39 -6.07 2.57 -1.03
CA SER A 39 -7.26 3.22 -0.46
C SER A 39 -8.51 2.34 -0.56
N ALA A 40 -8.71 1.68 -1.70
CA ALA A 40 -9.83 0.75 -1.88
C ALA A 40 -9.72 -0.48 -0.96
N CYS A 41 -8.50 -1.01 -0.77
CA CYS A 41 -8.25 -2.14 0.11
C CYS A 41 -8.59 -1.82 1.57
N PHE A 42 -8.23 -0.62 2.04
CA PHE A 42 -8.45 -0.17 3.42
C PHE A 42 -9.80 0.52 3.65
N ALA A 43 -10.60 0.77 2.61
CA ALA A 43 -11.82 1.59 2.69
C ALA A 43 -11.58 2.95 3.39
N HIS A 44 -10.39 3.50 3.19
CA HIS A 44 -9.93 4.74 3.81
C HIS A 44 -8.99 5.47 2.85
N PRO A 45 -8.98 6.81 2.80
CA PRO A 45 -8.01 7.54 2.00
C PRO A 45 -6.58 7.23 2.46
N VAL A 46 -5.76 6.68 1.57
CA VAL A 46 -4.36 6.37 1.84
C VAL A 46 -3.51 6.86 0.68
N ARG A 47 -2.61 7.79 0.94
CA ARG A 47 -1.62 8.26 -0.03
C ARG A 47 -0.41 7.35 0.00
N VAL A 48 -0.07 6.78 -1.15
CA VAL A 48 1.13 5.96 -1.33
C VAL A 48 2.15 6.74 -2.15
N GLU A 49 3.39 6.81 -1.68
CA GLU A 49 4.51 7.42 -2.39
C GLU A 49 5.74 6.52 -2.36
N ARG A 50 6.54 6.57 -3.43
CA ARG A 50 7.85 5.93 -3.50
C ARG A 50 8.94 6.99 -3.63
N ARG A 51 9.89 7.02 -2.71
CA ARG A 51 11.03 7.97 -2.71
C ARG A 51 12.33 7.23 -2.38
N GLY A 52 13.37 7.42 -3.19
CA GLY A 52 14.66 6.74 -2.98
C GLY A 52 14.54 5.21 -2.92
N GLY A 53 13.63 4.63 -3.70
CA GLY A 53 13.32 3.20 -3.69
C GLY A 53 12.38 2.74 -2.57
N ARG A 54 12.24 3.51 -1.48
CA ARG A 54 11.43 3.20 -0.31
C ARG A 54 9.96 3.56 -0.53
N TRP A 55 9.05 2.70 -0.09
CA TRP A 55 7.61 2.98 -0.12
C TRP A 55 7.17 3.60 1.19
N SER A 56 6.23 4.54 1.12
CA SER A 56 5.54 5.10 2.26
C SER A 56 4.05 5.11 1.97
N ALA A 57 3.22 4.80 2.97
CA ALA A 57 1.81 5.16 2.89
C ALA A 57 1.37 5.89 4.15
N ARG A 58 0.55 6.91 3.94
CA ARG A 58 0.00 7.72 5.02
C ARG A 58 -1.50 7.81 4.84
N ALA A 59 -2.22 7.74 5.95
CA ALA A 59 -3.64 8.06 5.94
C ALA A 59 -3.81 9.50 5.43
N GLY A 60 -4.66 9.68 4.43
CA GLY A 60 -5.09 11.01 4.01
C GLY A 60 -6.11 11.54 5.02
N ALA A 61 -6.05 12.83 5.35
CA ALA A 61 -7.14 13.45 6.09
C ALA A 61 -8.44 13.28 5.28
N ARG A 62 -9.50 12.77 5.92
CA ARG A 62 -10.85 12.83 5.35
C ARG A 62 -11.25 14.30 5.35
N GLY A 63 -11.26 14.92 4.17
CA GLY A 63 -11.88 16.22 3.98
C GLY A 63 -13.40 16.13 4.14
#